data_AF-A0A926DB81-F1
#
_entry.id   AF-A0A926DB81-F1
#
_cell.length_a   1.000
_cell.length_b   1.000
_cell.length_c   1.000
_cell.angle_alpha   90.00
_cell.angle_beta   90.00
_cell.angle_gamma   90.00
#
_symmetry.space_group_name_H-M   'P 1'
#
loop_
_entity.id
_entity.type
_entity.pdbx_description
1 polymer ?
#
loop_
_entity_poly.entity_id
_entity_poly.type
_entity_poly.pdbx_seq_one_letter_code
_entity_poly.pdbx_strand_id
1 'polypeptide(L)'
;MGRAQLSAETYLFTAGDLCEIAGILRKAGLNDRGAQLLSMFGYSNVRNICLLAASILTADAALLIDDDEIFELPDFVPRSLEFLGRRVYGDIVHGVAGYCLNSKGQYYDDVSPEPWMTYWDRFGCKARAFDQIIGSGPRLKRTPFAFGGAMILHRELFECVPFDPLVTRGEDVDYLKPDFRLQLLSG
;
A
#
# COMPACT_ATOMS: atom_id res chain seq x y z
N MET A 1 21.65 -20.00 13.22
CA MET A 1 20.37 -19.25 13.22
C MET A 1 20.64 -17.87 13.78
N GLY A 2 20.82 -16.87 12.90
CA GLY A 2 20.97 -15.48 13.32
C GLY A 2 19.60 -14.94 13.73
N ARG A 3 19.47 -14.45 14.96
CA ARG A 3 18.31 -13.65 15.37
C ARG A 3 18.44 -12.30 14.68
N ALA A 4 17.54 -11.98 13.76
CA ALA A 4 17.34 -10.60 13.34
C ALA A 4 16.88 -9.82 14.58
N GLN A 5 17.71 -8.90 15.04
CA GLN A 5 17.41 -8.04 16.17
C GLN A 5 16.60 -6.86 15.61
N LEU A 6 15.29 -7.05 15.47
CA LEU A 6 14.38 -6.00 15.00
C LEU A 6 14.29 -4.92 16.08
N SER A 7 14.62 -3.67 15.75
CA SER A 7 14.54 -2.52 16.66
C SER A 7 13.12 -1.99 16.89
N ALA A 8 12.11 -2.75 16.45
CA ALA A 8 10.70 -2.41 16.53
C ALA A 8 9.93 -3.51 17.27
N GLU A 9 8.90 -3.11 18.01
CA GLU A 9 7.97 -4.06 18.61
C GLU A 9 7.30 -4.87 17.50
N THR A 10 7.33 -6.19 17.65
CA THR A 10 6.89 -7.12 16.59
C THR A 10 5.76 -7.97 17.14
N TYR A 11 4.64 -7.97 16.41
CA TYR A 11 3.49 -8.80 16.71
C TYR A 11 3.32 -9.84 15.62
N LEU A 12 3.11 -11.10 16.02
CA LEU A 12 2.68 -12.15 15.11
C LEU A 12 1.15 -12.18 15.13
N PHE A 13 0.53 -12.04 13.95
CA PHE A 13 -0.91 -12.08 13.79
C PHE A 13 -1.31 -13.31 12.97
N THR A 14 -2.22 -14.12 13.51
CA THR A 14 -2.65 -15.39 12.94
C THR A 14 -4.16 -15.43 12.71
N ALA A 15 -4.62 -16.46 12.00
CA ALA A 15 -6.06 -16.73 11.85
C ALA A 15 -6.78 -16.96 13.20
N GLY A 16 -6.06 -17.45 14.22
CA GLY A 16 -6.59 -17.61 15.58
C GLY A 16 -6.89 -16.26 16.22
N ASP A 17 -5.92 -15.34 16.16
CA ASP A 17 -6.06 -13.97 16.67
C ASP A 17 -7.23 -13.24 15.98
N LEU A 18 -7.33 -13.39 14.66
CA LEU A 18 -8.45 -12.84 13.89
C LEU A 18 -9.80 -13.39 14.36
N CYS A 19 -9.89 -14.68 14.64
CA CYS A 19 -11.12 -15.32 15.11
C CYS A 19 -11.54 -14.77 16.48
N GLU A 20 -10.60 -14.61 17.40
CA GLU A 20 -10.85 -14.01 18.72
C GLU A 20 -11.32 -12.57 18.61
N ILE A 21 -10.59 -11.75 17.84
CA ILE A 21 -10.94 -10.34 17.61
C ILE A 21 -12.31 -10.22 16.93
N ALA A 22 -12.58 -11.01 15.89
CA ALA A 22 -13.89 -11.02 15.24
C ALA A 22 -15.01 -11.43 16.21
N GLY A 23 -14.75 -12.37 17.13
CA GLY A 23 -15.68 -12.75 18.19
C GLY A 23 -15.99 -11.60 19.16
N ILE A 24 -14.97 -10.82 19.54
CA ILE A 24 -15.14 -9.61 20.37
C ILE A 24 -15.95 -8.55 19.61
N LEU A 25 -15.58 -8.27 18.35
CA LEU A 25 -16.25 -7.26 17.52
C LEU A 25 -17.72 -7.62 17.25
N ARG A 26 -18.03 -8.89 17.00
CA ARG A 26 -19.43 -9.35 16.84
C ARG A 26 -20.27 -9.10 18.08
N LYS A 27 -19.72 -9.37 19.28
CA LYS A 27 -20.40 -9.06 20.55
C LYS A 27 -20.60 -7.55 20.75
N ALA A 28 -19.71 -6.73 20.19
CA ALA A 28 -19.81 -5.27 20.17
C ALA A 28 -20.71 -4.72 19.05
N GLY A 29 -21.34 -5.58 18.23
CA GLY A 29 -22.31 -5.17 17.20
C GLY A 29 -21.78 -5.14 15.77
N LEU A 30 -20.61 -5.74 15.49
CA LEU A 30 -20.13 -5.91 14.11
C LEU A 30 -21.12 -6.78 13.31
N ASN A 31 -21.66 -6.22 12.24
CA ASN A 31 -22.59 -6.90 11.35
C ASN A 31 -21.87 -7.81 10.35
N ASP A 32 -22.63 -8.61 9.59
CA ASP A 32 -22.08 -9.56 8.63
C ASP A 32 -21.25 -8.90 7.52
N ARG A 33 -21.61 -7.69 7.09
CA ARG A 33 -20.82 -6.94 6.09
C ARG A 33 -19.46 -6.54 6.64
N GLY A 34 -19.41 -6.07 7.89
CA GLY A 34 -18.16 -5.78 8.58
C GLY A 34 -17.31 -7.03 8.80
N ALA A 35 -17.95 -8.16 9.12
CA ALA A 35 -17.26 -9.44 9.25
C ALA A 35 -16.63 -9.92 7.93
N GLN A 36 -17.21 -9.60 6.77
CA GLN A 36 -16.63 -9.92 5.46
C GLN A 36 -15.33 -9.16 5.16
N LEU A 37 -15.08 -8.03 5.84
CA LEU A 37 -13.81 -7.31 5.73
C LEU A 37 -12.65 -8.09 6.40
N LEU A 38 -12.96 -8.93 7.37
CA LEU A 38 -12.00 -9.57 8.26
C LEU A 38 -11.73 -11.02 7.84
N SER A 39 -10.71 -11.22 7.00
CA SER A 39 -10.31 -12.55 6.50
C SER A 39 -8.81 -12.62 6.24
N MET A 40 -8.19 -13.78 6.48
CA MET A 40 -6.78 -14.03 6.10
C MET A 40 -6.62 -14.39 4.61
N PHE A 41 -7.70 -14.34 3.83
CA PHE A 41 -7.72 -14.74 2.42
C PHE A 41 -8.09 -13.56 1.52
N GLY A 42 -7.27 -13.33 0.50
CA GLY A 42 -7.42 -12.23 -0.46
C GLY A 42 -6.61 -10.99 -0.05
N TYR A 43 -6.04 -10.29 -1.03
CA TYR A 43 -5.19 -9.12 -0.80
C TYR A 43 -5.92 -8.02 -0.01
N SER A 44 -7.13 -7.64 -0.44
CA SER A 44 -7.94 -6.63 0.25
C SER A 44 -8.17 -6.97 1.72
N ASN A 45 -8.50 -8.22 2.03
CA ASN A 45 -8.78 -8.63 3.40
C ASN A 45 -7.52 -8.66 4.27
N VAL A 46 -6.40 -9.14 3.73
CA VAL A 46 -5.10 -9.10 4.43
C VAL A 46 -4.68 -7.64 4.70
N ARG A 47 -4.86 -6.74 3.73
CA ARG A 47 -4.64 -5.31 3.94
C ARG A 47 -5.58 -4.73 4.99
N ASN A 48 -6.86 -5.10 5.00
CA ASN A 48 -7.81 -4.68 6.03
C ASN A 48 -7.41 -5.15 7.44
N ILE A 49 -6.75 -6.31 7.57
CA ILE A 49 -6.20 -6.75 8.86
C ILE A 49 -5.05 -5.82 9.29
N CYS A 50 -4.21 -5.38 8.37
CA CYS A 50 -3.19 -4.37 8.66
C CYS A 50 -3.83 -3.06 9.16
N LEU A 51 -4.91 -2.61 8.52
CA LEU A 51 -5.64 -1.41 8.95
C LEU A 51 -6.28 -1.61 10.34
N LEU A 52 -6.89 -2.78 10.58
CA LEU A 52 -7.46 -3.12 11.88
C LEU A 52 -6.38 -3.11 12.97
N ALA A 53 -5.21 -3.69 12.72
CA ALA A 53 -4.10 -3.69 13.66
C ALA A 53 -3.63 -2.26 13.95
N ALA A 54 -3.48 -1.41 12.92
CA ALA A 54 -3.14 0.00 13.07
C ALA A 54 -4.17 0.75 13.94
N SER A 55 -5.45 0.52 13.71
CA SER A 55 -6.54 1.11 14.50
C SER A 55 -6.52 0.64 15.96
N ILE A 56 -6.33 -0.67 16.21
CA ILE A 56 -6.23 -1.22 17.58
C ILE A 56 -5.04 -0.62 18.32
N LEU A 57 -3.91 -0.43 17.64
CA LEU A 57 -2.70 0.14 18.19
C LEU A 57 -2.72 1.68 18.23
N THR A 58 -3.82 2.31 17.81
CA THR A 58 -3.98 3.78 17.74
C THR A 58 -2.87 4.47 16.94
N ALA A 59 -2.38 3.81 15.89
CA ALA A 59 -1.29 4.33 15.06
C ALA A 59 -1.75 5.52 14.20
N ASP A 60 -0.88 6.52 14.02
CA ASP A 60 -1.17 7.66 13.15
C ASP A 60 -1.09 7.32 11.65
N ALA A 61 -0.33 6.28 11.31
CA ALA A 61 -0.12 5.83 9.95
C ALA A 61 -0.02 4.30 9.87
N ALA A 62 -0.50 3.73 8.76
CA ALA A 62 -0.33 2.32 8.42
C ALA A 62 0.56 2.22 7.17
N LEU A 63 1.71 1.54 7.29
CA LEU A 63 2.58 1.18 6.16
C LEU A 63 2.34 -0.28 5.80
N LEU A 64 1.76 -0.51 4.62
CA LEU A 64 1.49 -1.80 4.04
C LEU A 64 2.59 -2.13 3.02
N ILE A 65 3.18 -3.31 3.14
CA ILE A 65 4.20 -3.83 2.22
C ILE A 65 3.88 -5.27 1.84
N ASP A 66 4.11 -5.63 0.58
CA ASP A 66 3.95 -7.00 0.08
C ASP A 66 5.08 -7.92 0.60
N ASP A 67 4.84 -9.24 0.61
CA ASP A 67 5.75 -10.21 1.21
C ASP A 67 7.03 -10.48 0.39
N ASP A 68 7.05 -10.03 -0.86
CA ASP A 68 8.19 -10.12 -1.79
C ASP A 68 8.96 -8.79 -1.95
N GLU A 69 8.60 -7.75 -1.20
CA GLU A 69 9.22 -6.43 -1.27
C GLU A 69 10.20 -6.19 -0.10
N ILE A 70 11.24 -5.38 -0.37
CA ILE A 70 12.24 -5.00 0.63
C ILE A 70 12.49 -3.49 0.62
N PHE A 71 12.79 -2.93 1.79
CA PHE A 71 13.28 -1.55 1.87
C PHE A 71 14.78 -1.50 1.62
N GLU A 72 15.19 -0.95 0.48
CA GLU A 72 16.61 -0.71 0.20
C GLU A 72 17.16 0.54 0.90
N LEU A 73 16.30 1.53 1.16
CA LEU A 73 16.67 2.80 1.79
C LEU A 73 16.54 2.70 3.32
N PRO A 74 17.61 2.95 4.10
CA PRO A 74 17.56 2.94 5.56
C PRO A 74 16.58 3.95 6.16
N ASP A 75 16.29 5.03 5.43
CA ASP A 75 15.37 6.11 5.82
C ASP A 75 14.03 6.04 5.07
N PHE A 76 13.68 4.89 4.48
CA PHE A 76 12.42 4.70 3.75
C PHE A 76 11.19 5.12 4.56
N VAL A 77 11.08 4.65 5.81
CA VAL A 77 9.94 4.94 6.70
C VAL A 77 9.81 6.43 7.01
N PRO A 78 10.83 7.14 7.53
CA PRO A 78 10.69 8.57 7.77
C PRO A 78 10.43 9.37 6.48
N ARG A 79 10.97 8.93 5.33
CA ARG A 79 10.68 9.55 4.03
C ARG A 79 9.23 9.38 3.60
N SER A 80 8.65 8.20 3.77
CA SER A 80 7.27 7.91 3.38
C SER A 80 6.24 8.65 4.23
N LEU A 81 6.62 9.08 5.43
CA LEU A 81 5.79 9.88 6.32
C LEU A 81 5.93 11.40 6.09
N GLU A 82 6.92 11.85 5.31
CA GLU A 82 7.28 13.28 5.19
C GLU A 82 6.11 14.19 4.79
N PHE A 83 5.23 13.73 3.90
CA PHE A 83 4.08 14.52 3.45
C PHE A 83 2.75 14.09 4.07
N LEU A 84 2.71 12.93 4.72
CA LEU A 84 1.47 12.35 5.22
C LEU A 84 0.80 13.28 6.27
N GLY A 85 -0.50 13.50 6.13
CA GLY A 85 -1.29 14.41 6.98
C GLY A 85 -1.00 15.90 6.75
N ARG A 86 -0.06 16.27 5.87
CA ARG A 86 0.28 17.67 5.59
C ARG A 86 -0.55 18.23 4.44
N ARG A 87 -0.73 19.55 4.43
CA ARG A 87 -1.35 20.26 3.30
C ARG A 87 -0.31 20.57 2.24
N VAL A 88 -0.48 20.03 1.03
CA VAL A 88 0.43 20.22 -0.10
C VAL A 88 -0.39 20.62 -1.34
N TYR A 89 -0.07 21.75 -1.95
CA TYR A 89 -0.84 22.31 -3.08
C TYR A 89 -2.36 22.43 -2.81
N GLY A 90 -2.73 22.77 -1.59
CA GLY A 90 -4.14 23.01 -1.21
C GLY A 90 -4.87 21.80 -0.61
N ASP A 91 -4.40 20.56 -0.81
CA ASP A 91 -5.06 19.36 -0.25
C ASP A 91 -4.23 18.70 0.84
N ILE A 92 -4.90 17.96 1.74
CA ILE A 92 -4.23 17.11 2.74
C ILE A 92 -3.79 15.81 2.06
N VAL A 93 -2.56 15.37 2.33
CA VAL A 93 -2.06 14.08 1.83
C VAL A 93 -2.47 12.97 2.78
N HIS A 94 -3.56 12.29 2.46
CA HIS A 94 -4.07 11.19 3.29
C HIS A 94 -3.41 9.85 3.01
N GLY A 95 -2.78 9.71 1.84
CA GLY A 95 -2.11 8.48 1.50
C GLY A 95 -1.04 8.67 0.45
N VAL A 96 -0.07 7.78 0.54
CA VAL A 96 1.15 7.73 -0.24
C VAL A 96 1.36 6.31 -0.74
N ALA A 97 1.75 6.13 -2.01
CA ALA A 97 2.34 4.87 -2.45
C ALA A 97 3.74 5.09 -3.03
N GLY A 98 4.60 4.09 -2.85
CA GLY A 98 5.93 4.01 -3.45
C GLY A 98 5.90 3.27 -4.78
N TYR A 99 7.05 3.16 -5.45
CA TYR A 99 7.25 2.34 -6.63
C TYR A 99 8.37 1.34 -6.38
N CYS A 100 8.26 0.16 -6.97
CA CYS A 100 9.25 -0.91 -6.78
C CYS A 100 10.35 -0.80 -7.85
N LEU A 101 11.56 -1.17 -7.46
CA LEU A 101 12.69 -1.30 -8.36
C LEU A 101 12.93 -2.78 -8.66
N ASN A 102 13.27 -3.08 -9.90
CA ASN A 102 13.71 -4.41 -10.27
C ASN A 102 15.16 -4.66 -9.81
N SER A 103 15.66 -5.88 -10.02
CA SER A 103 17.03 -6.28 -9.66
C SER A 103 18.16 -5.47 -10.34
N LYS A 104 17.84 -4.65 -11.34
CA LYS A 104 18.76 -3.74 -12.04
C LYS A 104 18.65 -2.30 -11.50
N GLY A 105 17.87 -2.05 -10.45
CA GLY A 105 17.61 -0.73 -9.90
C GLY A 105 16.73 0.15 -10.80
N GLN A 106 15.92 -0.45 -11.66
CA GLN A 106 15.06 0.25 -12.61
C GLN A 106 13.58 0.04 -12.29
N TYR A 107 12.74 1.03 -12.59
CA TYR A 107 11.28 0.92 -12.45
C TYR A 107 10.59 0.28 -13.67
N TYR A 108 11.35 -0.28 -14.60
CA TYR A 108 10.80 -0.94 -15.79
C TYR A 108 10.53 -2.43 -15.53
N ASP A 109 9.50 -2.96 -16.18
CA ASP A 109 9.26 -4.40 -16.20
C ASP A 109 10.39 -5.12 -16.95
N ASP A 110 10.87 -6.25 -16.41
CA ASP A 110 11.84 -7.11 -17.08
C ASP A 110 11.10 -8.12 -17.96
N VAL A 111 10.80 -7.72 -19.20
CA VAL A 111 10.01 -8.50 -20.15
C VAL A 111 10.68 -8.57 -21.52
N SER A 112 10.69 -9.76 -22.09
CA SER A 112 11.10 -9.99 -23.46
C SER A 112 9.98 -9.58 -24.43
N PRO A 113 10.30 -8.82 -25.50
CA PRO A 113 9.31 -8.49 -26.52
C PRO A 113 8.73 -9.72 -27.19
N GLU A 114 7.41 -9.80 -27.24
CA GLU A 114 6.68 -10.86 -27.94
C GLU A 114 6.00 -10.29 -29.21
N PRO A 115 5.77 -11.10 -30.26
CA PRO A 115 5.22 -10.61 -31.53
C PRO A 115 3.89 -9.84 -31.39
N TRP A 116 3.02 -10.27 -30.47
CA TRP A 116 1.73 -9.63 -30.21
C TRP A 116 1.85 -8.21 -29.60
N MET A 117 2.98 -7.88 -28.97
CA MET A 117 3.21 -6.56 -28.37
C MET A 117 3.32 -5.46 -29.43
N THR A 118 3.57 -5.81 -30.69
CA THR A 118 3.51 -4.87 -31.82
C THR A 118 2.15 -4.17 -31.93
N TYR A 119 1.07 -4.89 -31.62
CA TYR A 119 -0.30 -4.38 -31.68
C TYR A 119 -0.82 -3.93 -30.31
N TRP A 120 -0.23 -4.44 -29.22
CA TRP A 120 -0.60 -4.12 -27.84
C TRP A 120 0.64 -3.91 -26.98
N ASP A 121 1.29 -2.75 -27.15
CA ASP A 121 2.52 -2.36 -26.44
C ASP A 121 2.23 -1.87 -25.01
N ARG A 122 1.72 -2.76 -24.15
CA ARG A 122 1.44 -2.42 -22.74
C ARG A 122 2.70 -1.92 -22.03
N PHE A 123 3.83 -2.60 -22.23
CA PHE A 123 5.07 -2.36 -21.50
C PHE A 123 5.78 -1.08 -21.94
N GLY A 124 5.86 -0.81 -23.25
CA GLY A 124 6.39 0.45 -23.75
C GLY A 124 5.48 1.64 -23.39
N CYS A 125 4.15 1.48 -23.42
CA CYS A 125 3.24 2.52 -22.91
C CYS A 125 3.46 2.81 -21.42
N LYS A 126 3.59 1.76 -20.60
CA LYS A 126 3.86 1.86 -19.16
C LYS A 126 5.21 2.54 -18.90
N ALA A 127 6.26 2.13 -19.59
CA ALA A 127 7.60 2.74 -19.48
C ALA A 127 7.57 4.24 -19.77
N ARG A 128 6.91 4.67 -20.87
CA ARG A 128 6.77 6.10 -21.18
C ARG A 128 6.02 6.88 -20.11
N ALA A 129 4.96 6.30 -19.55
CA ALA A 129 4.23 6.92 -18.44
C ALA A 129 5.11 7.04 -17.18
N PHE A 130 5.92 6.01 -16.90
CA PHE A 130 6.84 6.01 -15.77
C PHE A 130 7.96 7.01 -15.95
N ASP A 131 8.50 7.21 -17.14
CA ASP A 131 9.51 8.25 -17.36
C ASP A 131 8.95 9.66 -17.08
N GLN A 132 7.70 9.91 -17.46
CA GLN A 132 7.04 11.19 -17.21
C GLN A 132 6.71 11.39 -15.74
N ILE A 133 6.28 10.34 -15.04
CA ILE A 133 5.78 10.42 -13.66
C ILE A 133 6.88 10.15 -12.65
N ILE A 134 7.61 9.05 -12.77
CA ILE A 134 8.70 8.64 -11.88
C ILE A 134 10.00 9.40 -12.22
N GLY A 135 10.36 9.45 -13.51
CA GLY A 135 11.64 9.99 -13.99
C GLY A 135 11.77 11.52 -13.93
N SER A 136 10.77 12.25 -13.46
CA SER A 136 10.80 13.72 -13.35
C SER A 136 10.41 14.22 -11.96
N GLY A 137 10.78 15.44 -11.59
CA GLY A 137 10.29 16.08 -10.37
C GLY A 137 8.86 16.64 -10.51
N PRO A 138 8.22 17.11 -9.42
CA PRO A 138 8.64 16.97 -8.01
C PRO A 138 8.40 15.54 -7.49
N ARG A 139 9.00 15.17 -6.35
CA ARG A 139 8.94 13.80 -5.82
C ARG A 139 7.54 13.31 -5.42
N LEU A 140 6.73 14.20 -4.81
CA LEU A 140 5.33 13.92 -4.52
C LEU A 140 4.46 14.37 -5.70
N LYS A 141 3.65 13.46 -6.24
CA LYS A 141 2.76 13.74 -7.38
C LYS A 141 1.38 13.15 -7.17
N ARG A 142 0.38 13.82 -7.72
CA ARG A 142 -0.93 13.20 -7.90
C ARG A 142 -0.88 12.35 -9.16
N THR A 143 -1.23 11.09 -9.06
CA THR A 143 -1.16 10.12 -10.16
C THR A 143 -2.48 9.38 -10.28
N PRO A 144 -2.85 8.93 -11.49
CA PRO A 144 -4.04 8.11 -11.70
C PRO A 144 -3.81 6.62 -11.38
N PHE A 145 -2.66 6.28 -10.79
CA PHE A 145 -2.29 4.94 -10.36
C PHE A 145 -1.49 4.99 -9.06
N ALA A 146 -1.53 3.90 -8.31
CA ALA A 146 -0.66 3.59 -7.18
C ALA A 146 -0.09 2.18 -7.41
N PHE A 147 0.95 1.83 -6.67
CA PHE A 147 1.41 0.44 -6.60
C PHE A 147 1.10 -0.07 -5.20
N GLY A 148 0.40 -1.20 -5.13
CA GLY A 148 0.08 -1.86 -3.87
C GLY A 148 1.30 -2.29 -3.05
N GLY A 149 2.45 -2.54 -3.70
CA GLY A 149 3.66 -3.10 -3.07
C GLY A 149 4.17 -2.31 -1.86
N ALA A 150 3.97 -0.99 -1.82
CA ALA A 150 4.22 -0.17 -0.65
C ALA A 150 3.22 0.99 -0.57
N MET A 151 2.30 0.95 0.40
CA MET A 151 1.28 1.99 0.62
C MET A 151 1.32 2.48 2.06
N ILE A 152 1.21 3.80 2.24
CA ILE A 152 1.18 4.47 3.54
C ILE A 152 -0.12 5.23 3.63
N LEU A 153 -0.95 4.89 4.62
CA LEU A 153 -2.25 5.51 4.85
C LEU A 153 -2.23 6.29 6.16
N HIS A 154 -2.77 7.50 6.15
CA HIS A 154 -3.03 8.28 7.36
C HIS A 154 -4.28 7.76 8.07
N ARG A 155 -4.31 7.84 9.41
CA ARG A 155 -5.42 7.39 10.25
C ARG A 155 -6.79 7.90 9.83
N GLU A 156 -6.88 9.19 9.51
CA GLU A 156 -8.14 9.80 9.04
C GLU A 156 -8.72 9.12 7.78
N LEU A 157 -7.88 8.47 6.97
CA LEU A 157 -8.32 7.74 5.78
C LEU A 157 -8.62 6.27 6.09
N PHE A 158 -7.69 5.54 6.71
CA PHE A 158 -7.87 4.11 6.92
C PHE A 158 -8.93 3.74 7.96
N GLU A 159 -9.26 4.65 8.89
CA GLU A 159 -10.38 4.44 9.83
C GLU A 159 -11.75 4.62 9.15
N CYS A 160 -11.80 5.29 8.01
CA CYS A 160 -13.04 5.63 7.32
C CYS A 160 -13.33 4.71 6.12
N VAL A 161 -12.28 4.25 5.43
CA VAL A 161 -12.39 3.50 4.18
C VAL A 161 -11.57 2.21 4.30
N PRO A 162 -12.19 1.02 4.22
CA PRO A 162 -11.48 -0.24 4.06
C PRO A 162 -11.21 -0.55 2.58
N PHE A 163 -10.32 -1.50 2.30
CA PHE A 163 -10.22 -2.15 0.99
C PHE A 163 -11.46 -3.02 0.72
N ASP A 164 -11.95 -3.05 -0.52
CA ASP A 164 -13.10 -3.85 -0.92
C ASP A 164 -12.71 -5.34 -1.04
N PRO A 165 -13.29 -6.24 -0.22
CA PRO A 165 -13.01 -7.68 -0.29
C PRO A 165 -13.38 -8.34 -1.63
N LEU A 166 -14.25 -7.70 -2.42
CA LEU A 166 -14.68 -8.23 -3.72
C LEU A 166 -13.66 -7.93 -4.83
N VAL A 167 -12.72 -7.02 -4.60
CA VAL A 167 -11.61 -6.74 -5.51
C VAL A 167 -10.50 -7.74 -5.27
N THR A 168 -10.37 -8.74 -6.15
CA THR A 168 -9.39 -9.82 -5.98
C THR A 168 -7.98 -9.47 -6.48
N ARG A 169 -7.86 -8.46 -7.33
CA ARG A 169 -6.61 -7.88 -7.85
C ARG A 169 -6.82 -6.41 -8.19
N GLY A 170 -5.85 -5.56 -7.86
CA GLY A 170 -5.91 -4.12 -8.12
C GLY A 170 -6.68 -3.36 -7.03
N GLU A 171 -6.69 -3.91 -5.81
CA GLU A 171 -7.31 -3.32 -4.62
C GLU A 171 -6.66 -1.99 -4.20
N ASP A 172 -5.39 -1.79 -4.58
CA ASP A 172 -4.68 -0.52 -4.42
C ASP A 172 -5.39 0.65 -5.14
N VAL A 173 -6.20 0.35 -6.17
CA VAL A 173 -7.03 1.33 -6.88
C VAL A 173 -8.19 1.86 -6.04
N ASP A 174 -8.63 1.16 -4.99
CA ASP A 174 -9.73 1.62 -4.13
C ASP A 174 -9.43 2.99 -3.51
N TYR A 175 -8.14 3.26 -3.26
CA TYR A 175 -7.68 4.51 -2.70
C TYR A 175 -7.38 5.59 -3.74
N LEU A 176 -7.46 5.34 -5.05
CA LEU A 176 -7.12 6.34 -6.08
C LEU A 176 -8.20 7.39 -6.36
N LYS A 177 -9.36 7.30 -5.73
CA LYS A 177 -10.35 8.40 -5.69
C LYS A 177 -9.74 9.58 -4.91
N PRO A 178 -10.19 10.83 -5.12
CA PRO A 178 -9.37 12.04 -5.35
C PRO A 178 -8.27 12.42 -4.33
N ASP A 179 -8.13 11.74 -3.20
CA ASP A 179 -7.35 12.18 -2.05
C ASP A 179 -5.98 11.48 -1.90
N PHE A 180 -5.67 10.50 -2.76
CA PHE A 180 -4.41 9.75 -2.71
C PHE A 180 -3.35 10.31 -3.64
N ARG A 181 -2.12 10.40 -3.14
CA ARG A 181 -0.99 10.96 -3.89
C ARG A 181 0.16 9.99 -3.87
N LEU A 182 0.68 9.58 -5.02
CA LEU A 182 1.90 8.79 -5.07
C LEU A 182 3.08 9.63 -4.58
N GLN A 183 3.81 9.15 -3.57
CA GLN A 183 5.10 9.69 -3.21
C GLN A 183 6.14 8.76 -3.79
N LEU A 184 6.86 9.25 -4.77
CA LEU A 184 8.01 8.54 -5.27
C LEU A 184 9.04 8.54 -4.13
N LEU A 185 9.37 7.37 -3.61
CA LEU A 185 10.47 7.23 -2.66
C LEU A 185 11.75 7.16 -3.48
N SER A 186 12.05 8.25 -4.19
CA SER A 186 13.29 8.41 -4.92
C SER A 186 14.25 9.29 -4.12
N GLY A 187 15.49 8.84 -4.07
CA GLY A 187 16.65 9.56 -3.56
C GLY A 187 17.62 8.58 -2.95
#